data_AF-A0A3A9S4P0-F1
#
_entry.id   AF-A0A3A9S4P0-F1
#
_cell.length_a   1.000
_cell.length_b   1.000
_cell.length_c   1.000
_cell.angle_alpha   90.00
_cell.angle_beta   90.00
_cell.angle_gamma   90.00
#
_symmetry.space_group_name_H-M   'P 1'
#
loop_
_entity.id
_entity.type
_entity.pdbx_description
1 polymer ?
#
loop_
_entity_poly.entity_id
_entity_poly.type
_entity_poly.pdbx_seq_one_letter_code
_entity_poly.pdbx_strand_id
1 'polypeptide(L)'
;MSLEKYINPNFTLFQKLLFLIMTIVGITLCVLLIYVGTKLTYVPNESGKKRKLSSAEKKFLFFKNFHLNIQLFIEMMISATSVMMFACSYIIVNHVYSIVTGHSGKYYGFDEFIKTWESSKDFILLLLICLSCVANTIIDKFVIPLKLPSKEQKASIRMLGMFYVIIILLFINYTKGEAKVYGPVMMYYLSLMVGRFVYFDASFMDFLHALKSAIYHSPLLILGLLTSGSLSLLGFNLGYFLERNYYILGSFYTHLFILVVLFVLHNSKLLYLFVRKPKEDPEPYYDEYDEYDEYDEYDK
;
A
#
# COMPACT_ATOMS: atom_id res chain seq x y z
N MET A 1 27.51 8.31 -20.69
CA MET A 1 27.31 8.50 -19.23
C MET A 1 26.91 7.14 -18.67
N SER A 2 27.73 6.50 -17.83
CA SER A 2 27.55 5.08 -17.44
C SER A 2 26.34 4.87 -16.53
N LEU A 3 25.68 3.70 -16.66
CA LEU A 3 24.59 3.19 -15.82
C LEU A 3 24.87 3.27 -14.30
N GLU A 4 26.15 3.36 -13.92
CA GLU A 4 26.66 3.56 -12.57
C GLU A 4 26.20 4.88 -11.92
N LYS A 5 25.75 5.86 -12.71
CA LYS A 5 25.15 7.08 -12.15
C LYS A 5 23.72 6.88 -11.62
N TYR A 6 23.06 5.78 -11.99
CA TYR A 6 21.71 5.43 -11.54
C TYR A 6 21.70 4.28 -10.52
N ILE A 7 22.73 3.44 -10.52
CA ILE A 7 22.92 2.42 -9.48
C ILE A 7 23.84 3.02 -8.43
N ASN A 8 23.37 3.26 -7.20
CA ASN A 8 24.23 3.76 -6.12
C ASN A 8 25.35 2.73 -5.87
N PRO A 9 26.59 2.96 -6.34
CA PRO A 9 27.66 1.99 -6.16
C PRO A 9 28.07 1.88 -4.69
N ASN A 10 27.69 2.88 -3.88
CA ASN A 10 27.94 2.89 -2.44
C ASN A 10 26.89 2.09 -1.65
N PHE A 11 25.75 1.71 -2.25
CA PHE A 11 24.73 0.90 -1.58
C PHE A 11 25.13 -0.58 -1.55
N THR A 12 26.17 -0.85 -0.76
CA THR A 12 26.75 -2.17 -0.57
C THR A 12 25.75 -3.15 0.04
N LEU A 13 26.02 -4.45 -0.10
CA LEU A 13 25.18 -5.50 0.49
C LEU A 13 25.05 -5.35 2.01
N PHE A 14 26.08 -4.84 2.68
CA PHE A 14 26.04 -4.53 4.10
C PHE A 14 25.05 -3.40 4.44
N GLN A 15 25.05 -2.31 3.67
CA GLN A 15 24.10 -1.21 3.86
C GLN A 15 22.65 -1.63 3.55
N LYS A 16 22.45 -2.48 2.53
CA LYS A 16 21.17 -3.12 2.24
C LYS A 16 20.65 -3.92 3.43
N LEU A 17 21.53 -4.70 4.07
CA LEU A 17 21.20 -5.50 5.24
C LEU A 17 20.89 -4.62 6.47
N LEU A 18 21.66 -3.54 6.68
CA LEU A 18 21.39 -2.58 7.75
C LEU A 18 20.02 -1.89 7.55
N PHE A 19 19.73 -1.47 6.33
CA PHE A 19 18.42 -0.90 5.98
C PHE A 19 17.27 -1.90 6.16
N LEU A 20 17.51 -3.17 5.85
CA LEU A 20 16.54 -4.24 6.11
C LEU A 20 16.27 -4.43 7.61
N ILE A 21 17.30 -4.36 8.47
CA ILE A 21 17.12 -4.41 9.94
C ILE A 21 16.30 -3.20 10.42
N MET A 22 16.62 -1.98 9.95
CA MET A 22 15.82 -0.80 10.30
C MET A 22 14.36 -0.94 9.85
N THR A 23 14.14 -1.55 8.69
CA THR A 23 12.78 -1.86 8.20
C THR A 23 12.07 -2.86 9.10
N ILE A 24 12.75 -3.91 9.57
CA ILE A 24 12.18 -4.85 10.57
C ILE A 24 11.79 -4.12 11.85
N VAL A 25 12.64 -3.24 12.36
CA VAL A 25 12.34 -2.43 13.56
C VAL A 25 11.13 -1.53 13.32
N GLY A 26 11.07 -0.85 12.17
CA GLY A 26 9.95 -0.01 11.76
C GLY A 26 8.63 -0.80 11.73
N ILE A 27 8.60 -1.93 11.02
CA ILE A 27 7.40 -2.79 10.93
C ILE A 27 7.00 -3.35 12.30
N THR A 28 7.97 -3.74 13.14
CA THR A 28 7.71 -4.21 14.50
C THR A 28 7.05 -3.12 15.35
N LEU A 29 7.51 -1.87 15.23
CA LEU A 29 6.89 -0.72 15.88
C LEU A 29 5.44 -0.51 15.37
N CYS A 30 5.18 -0.64 14.07
CA CYS A 30 3.82 -0.57 13.52
C CYS A 30 2.92 -1.64 14.13
N VAL A 31 3.40 -2.87 14.23
CA VAL A 31 2.64 -3.99 14.80
C VAL A 31 2.32 -3.74 16.28
N LEU A 32 3.27 -3.17 17.03
CA LEU A 32 3.06 -2.74 18.41
C LEU A 32 1.99 -1.64 18.49
N LEU A 33 2.04 -0.64 17.61
CA LEU A 33 1.02 0.41 17.55
C LEU A 33 -0.36 -0.15 17.16
N ILE A 34 -0.44 -1.12 16.24
CA ILE A 34 -1.69 -1.84 15.92
C ILE A 34 -2.20 -2.61 17.14
N TYR A 35 -1.31 -3.26 17.89
CA TYR A 35 -1.66 -3.95 19.13
C TYR A 35 -2.24 -2.97 20.17
N VAL A 36 -1.58 -1.84 20.40
CA VAL A 36 -2.04 -0.80 21.33
C VAL A 36 -3.34 -0.18 20.85
N GLY A 37 -3.46 0.14 19.57
CA GLY A 37 -4.68 0.68 18.96
C GLY A 37 -5.87 -0.28 19.12
N THR A 38 -5.66 -1.57 18.82
CA THR A 38 -6.70 -2.60 19.00
C THR A 38 -7.10 -2.73 20.48
N LYS A 39 -6.16 -2.57 21.41
CA LYS A 39 -6.44 -2.57 22.85
C LYS A 39 -7.21 -1.32 23.30
N LEU A 40 -6.91 -0.15 22.74
CA LEU A 40 -7.56 1.12 23.05
C LEU A 40 -8.99 1.20 22.50
N THR A 41 -9.20 0.81 21.24
CA THR A 41 -10.55 0.72 20.64
C THR A 41 -11.43 -0.30 21.37
N TYR A 42 -10.81 -1.27 22.04
CA TYR A 42 -11.49 -2.28 22.85
C TYR A 42 -11.83 -1.81 24.28
N VAL A 43 -11.34 -0.64 24.75
CA VAL A 43 -11.78 -0.09 26.04
C VAL A 43 -13.25 0.30 25.91
N PRO A 44 -14.18 -0.41 26.56
CA PRO A 44 -15.61 -0.16 26.37
C PRO A 44 -15.95 1.20 26.98
N ASN A 45 -16.69 2.02 26.23
CA ASN A 45 -17.42 3.13 26.82
C ASN A 45 -18.34 2.56 27.91
N GLU A 46 -18.17 2.96 29.17
CA GLU A 46 -19.04 2.59 30.31
C GLU A 46 -20.47 3.16 30.20
N SER A 47 -20.95 3.47 29.00
CA SER A 47 -22.21 4.16 28.77
C SER A 47 -23.11 3.36 27.83
N GLY A 48 -23.99 2.55 28.43
CA GLY A 48 -25.33 2.37 27.89
C GLY A 48 -25.61 1.11 27.05
N LYS A 49 -25.74 -0.02 27.76
CA LYS A 49 -26.55 -1.22 27.45
C LYS A 49 -25.92 -2.44 26.73
N LYS A 50 -25.83 -3.49 27.57
CA LYS A 50 -26.10 -4.93 27.37
C LYS A 50 -25.11 -5.79 26.57
N ARG A 51 -23.95 -6.08 27.17
CA ARG A 51 -23.53 -7.43 27.66
C ARG A 51 -22.14 -7.29 28.30
N LYS A 52 -21.94 -7.83 29.51
CA LYS A 52 -20.58 -8.03 30.04
C LYS A 52 -19.97 -9.19 29.24
N LEU A 53 -19.26 -8.88 28.16
CA LEU A 53 -18.52 -9.86 27.36
C LEU A 53 -17.62 -10.69 28.31
N SER A 54 -17.70 -12.02 28.24
CA SER A 54 -16.90 -12.93 29.07
C SER A 54 -15.41 -12.76 28.77
N SER A 55 -14.54 -12.85 29.77
CA SER A 55 -13.09 -12.69 29.61
C SER A 55 -12.48 -13.57 28.51
N ALA A 56 -13.13 -14.68 28.13
CA ALA A 56 -12.76 -15.52 26.98
C ALA A 56 -13.16 -14.88 25.63
N GLU A 57 -14.44 -14.49 25.47
CA GLU A 57 -14.96 -13.76 24.31
C GLU A 57 -14.15 -12.45 24.05
N LYS A 58 -13.76 -11.75 25.13
CA LYS A 58 -12.89 -10.56 25.08
C LYS A 58 -11.55 -10.86 24.39
N LYS A 59 -10.92 -11.96 24.77
CA LYS A 59 -9.62 -12.38 24.24
C LYS A 59 -9.74 -12.87 22.80
N PHE A 60 -10.83 -13.56 22.47
CA PHE A 60 -11.11 -14.02 21.10
C PHE A 60 -11.34 -12.85 20.15
N LEU A 61 -12.19 -11.89 20.52
CA LEU A 61 -12.46 -10.73 19.67
C LEU A 61 -11.22 -9.84 19.49
N PHE A 62 -10.43 -9.64 20.56
CA PHE A 62 -9.15 -8.95 20.47
C PHE A 62 -8.20 -9.65 19.49
N PHE A 63 -8.06 -10.98 19.61
CA PHE A 63 -7.25 -11.79 18.70
C PHE A 63 -7.75 -11.60 17.25
N LYS A 64 -9.04 -11.81 16.98
CA LYS A 64 -9.63 -11.66 15.65
C LYS A 64 -9.35 -10.27 15.05
N ASN A 65 -9.62 -9.20 15.80
CA ASN A 65 -9.44 -7.82 15.33
C ASN A 65 -7.96 -7.47 15.12
N PHE A 66 -7.06 -7.93 15.98
CA PHE A 66 -5.62 -7.74 15.80
C PHE A 66 -5.12 -8.42 14.51
N HIS A 67 -5.51 -9.69 14.30
CA HIS A 67 -5.15 -10.43 13.10
C HIS A 67 -5.74 -9.80 11.84
N LEU A 68 -6.99 -9.34 11.89
CA LEU A 68 -7.63 -8.60 10.81
C LEU A 68 -6.85 -7.33 10.47
N ASN A 69 -6.56 -6.48 11.46
CA ASN A 69 -5.85 -5.21 11.27
C ASN A 69 -4.46 -5.40 10.65
N ILE A 70 -3.73 -6.46 11.05
CA ILE A 70 -2.45 -6.82 10.42
C ILE A 70 -2.65 -7.21 8.95
N GLN A 71 -3.63 -8.06 8.65
CA GLN A 71 -3.89 -8.48 7.27
C GLN A 71 -4.33 -7.30 6.38
N LEU A 72 -5.16 -6.40 6.90
CA LEU A 72 -5.55 -5.16 6.21
C LEU A 72 -4.33 -4.25 5.98
N PHE A 73 -3.43 -4.13 6.96
CA PHE A 73 -2.19 -3.36 6.78
C PHE A 73 -1.30 -3.95 5.69
N ILE A 74 -1.13 -5.29 5.67
CA ILE A 74 -0.34 -5.98 4.65
C ILE A 74 -0.95 -5.76 3.25
N GLU A 75 -2.26 -5.96 3.12
CA GLU A 75 -2.99 -5.72 1.86
C GLU A 75 -2.79 -4.28 1.36
N MET A 76 -2.88 -3.30 2.26
CA MET A 76 -2.66 -1.90 1.94
C MET A 76 -1.25 -1.66 1.39
N MET A 77 -0.22 -2.20 2.06
CA MET A 77 1.17 -2.04 1.66
C MET A 77 1.47 -2.74 0.32
N ILE A 78 0.87 -3.89 0.06
CA ILE A 78 0.98 -4.59 -1.24
C ILE A 78 0.35 -3.73 -2.34
N SER A 79 -0.89 -3.26 -2.13
CA SER A 79 -1.59 -2.41 -3.09
C SER A 79 -0.79 -1.15 -3.42
N ALA A 80 -0.29 -0.47 -2.37
CA ALA A 80 0.55 0.72 -2.51
C ALA A 80 1.85 0.44 -3.26
N THR A 81 2.50 -0.70 -3.02
CA THR A 81 3.77 -1.05 -3.67
C THR A 81 3.60 -1.27 -5.17
N SER A 82 2.52 -1.94 -5.59
CA SER A 82 2.21 -2.10 -7.02
C SER A 82 1.96 -0.75 -7.68
N VAL A 83 1.10 0.08 -7.09
CA VAL A 83 0.79 1.42 -7.61
C VAL A 83 2.08 2.25 -7.75
N MET A 84 2.94 2.21 -6.74
CA MET A 84 4.22 2.93 -6.77
C MET A 84 5.20 2.38 -7.80
N MET A 85 5.22 1.06 -8.05
CA MET A 85 6.05 0.43 -9.10
C MET A 85 5.75 1.02 -10.49
N PHE A 86 4.47 1.13 -10.83
CA PHE A 86 4.05 1.64 -12.14
C PHE A 86 4.18 3.17 -12.25
N ALA A 87 3.90 3.91 -11.17
CA ALA A 87 4.18 5.34 -11.09
C ALA A 87 5.68 5.64 -11.29
N CYS A 88 6.55 4.86 -10.64
CA CYS A 88 7.99 4.98 -10.78
C CYS A 88 8.45 4.62 -12.19
N SER A 89 7.91 3.55 -12.79
CA SER A 89 8.20 3.18 -14.18
C SER A 89 7.89 4.32 -15.15
N TYR A 90 6.72 4.95 -15.03
CA TYR A 90 6.36 6.08 -15.89
C TYR A 90 7.34 7.26 -15.72
N ILE A 91 7.69 7.62 -14.49
CA ILE A 91 8.59 8.73 -14.21
C ILE A 91 10.01 8.47 -14.73
N ILE A 92 10.51 7.24 -14.59
CA ILE A 92 11.81 6.85 -15.16
C ILE A 92 11.79 6.99 -16.68
N VAL A 93 10.75 6.49 -17.35
CA VAL A 93 10.68 6.57 -18.83
C VAL A 93 10.52 8.02 -19.28
N ASN A 94 9.72 8.83 -18.58
CA ASN A 94 9.58 10.26 -18.86
C ASN A 94 10.90 11.02 -18.64
N HIS A 95 11.67 10.63 -17.63
CA HIS A 95 13.00 11.20 -17.41
C HIS A 95 13.98 10.82 -18.52
N VAL A 96 14.01 9.55 -18.93
CA VAL A 96 14.81 9.11 -20.08
C VAL A 96 14.44 9.95 -21.30
N TYR A 97 13.15 10.12 -21.60
CA TYR A 97 12.67 11.01 -22.66
C TYR A 97 13.21 12.44 -22.51
N SER A 98 13.14 13.03 -21.32
CA SER A 98 13.64 14.39 -21.06
C SER A 98 15.16 14.54 -21.26
N ILE A 99 15.94 13.49 -20.97
CA ILE A 99 17.39 13.48 -21.20
C ILE A 99 17.69 13.43 -22.70
N VAL A 100 17.00 12.55 -23.43
CA VAL A 100 17.22 12.37 -24.87
C VAL A 100 16.79 13.64 -25.64
N THR A 101 15.74 14.32 -25.19
CA THR A 101 15.24 15.56 -25.84
C THR A 101 15.95 16.84 -25.37
N GLY A 102 16.48 16.88 -24.13
CA GLY A 102 17.12 18.05 -23.53
C GLY A 102 18.58 18.28 -23.93
N HIS A 103 19.26 17.28 -24.47
CA HIS A 103 20.55 17.49 -25.14
C HIS A 103 20.27 17.75 -26.62
N SER A 104 20.60 18.94 -27.12
CA SER A 104 20.44 19.39 -28.52
C SER A 104 21.26 18.59 -29.54
N GLY A 105 21.33 17.26 -29.43
CA GLY A 105 21.98 16.36 -30.36
C GLY A 105 21.01 15.25 -30.71
N LYS A 106 20.64 15.16 -31.98
CA LYS A 106 19.85 14.06 -32.55
C LYS A 106 20.55 12.73 -32.22
N TYR A 107 20.02 12.00 -31.24
CA TYR A 107 20.45 10.63 -30.97
C TYR A 107 19.86 9.73 -32.06
N TYR A 108 20.65 9.47 -33.11
CA TYR A 108 20.34 8.48 -34.14
C TYR A 108 20.01 7.14 -33.47
N GLY A 109 18.73 6.76 -33.46
CA GLY A 109 18.22 5.52 -32.87
C GLY A 109 17.08 5.68 -31.86
N PHE A 110 16.88 6.88 -31.28
CA PHE A 110 15.77 7.14 -30.35
C PHE A 110 14.64 8.01 -30.94
N ASP A 111 14.74 8.43 -32.20
CA ASP A 111 13.73 9.27 -32.86
C ASP A 111 12.34 8.61 -32.87
N GLU A 112 12.30 7.30 -33.10
CA GLU A 112 11.04 6.52 -33.07
C GLU A 112 10.48 6.40 -31.65
N PHE A 113 11.34 6.29 -30.63
CA PHE A 113 10.94 6.32 -29.23
C PHE A 113 10.39 7.69 -28.82
N ILE A 114 11.04 8.79 -29.21
CA ILE A 114 10.59 10.16 -28.92
C ILE A 114 9.23 10.40 -29.55
N LYS A 115 9.06 10.08 -30.83
CA LYS A 115 7.80 10.26 -31.56
C LYS A 115 6.67 9.42 -30.97
N THR A 116 6.95 8.16 -30.64
CA THR A 116 5.98 7.26 -30.00
C THR A 116 5.62 7.73 -28.59
N TRP A 117 6.60 8.15 -27.79
CA TRP A 117 6.36 8.65 -26.44
C TRP A 117 5.53 9.93 -26.44
N GLU A 118 5.86 10.90 -27.29
CA GLU A 118 5.14 12.18 -27.38
C GLU A 118 3.67 11.98 -27.79
N SER A 119 3.42 11.05 -28.72
CA SER A 119 2.06 10.75 -29.19
C SER A 119 1.27 9.81 -28.27
N SER A 120 1.93 8.99 -27.44
CA SER A 120 1.28 7.90 -26.69
C SER A 120 1.49 7.95 -25.18
N LYS A 121 2.17 8.95 -24.61
CA LYS A 121 2.45 9.06 -23.16
C LYS A 121 1.22 8.87 -22.28
N ASP A 122 0.09 9.43 -22.69
CA ASP A 122 -1.15 9.41 -21.91
C ASP A 122 -1.81 8.02 -21.94
N PHE A 123 -1.78 7.36 -23.12
CA PHE A 123 -2.22 5.97 -23.27
C PHE A 123 -1.32 4.98 -22.54
N ILE A 124 0.00 5.18 -22.57
CA ILE A 124 0.97 4.36 -21.84
C ILE A 124 0.76 4.51 -20.33
N LEU A 125 0.54 5.74 -19.85
CA LEU A 125 0.26 5.96 -18.44
C LEU A 125 -1.04 5.27 -18.01
N LEU A 126 -2.11 5.39 -18.80
CA LEU A 126 -3.37 4.68 -18.55
C LEU A 126 -3.17 3.15 -18.51
N LEU A 127 -2.39 2.59 -19.45
CA LEU A 127 -2.05 1.17 -19.50
C LEU A 127 -1.27 0.74 -18.24
N LEU A 128 -0.25 1.50 -17.82
CA LEU A 128 0.53 1.21 -16.62
C LEU A 128 -0.34 1.20 -15.36
N ILE A 129 -1.33 2.09 -15.28
CA ILE A 129 -2.27 2.10 -14.15
C ILE A 129 -3.17 0.86 -14.19
N CYS A 130 -3.67 0.45 -15.36
CA CYS A 130 -4.42 -0.80 -15.50
C CYS A 130 -3.58 -2.03 -15.09
N LEU A 131 -2.32 -2.08 -15.52
CA LEU A 131 -1.38 -3.13 -15.14
C LEU A 131 -1.11 -3.14 -13.63
N SER A 132 -1.11 -1.99 -12.96
CA SER A 132 -0.97 -1.93 -11.50
C SER A 132 -2.11 -2.65 -10.76
N CYS A 133 -3.34 -2.55 -11.26
CA CYS A 133 -4.50 -3.27 -10.71
C CYS A 133 -4.40 -4.78 -10.94
N VAL A 134 -3.89 -5.21 -12.09
CA VAL A 134 -3.66 -6.64 -12.39
C VAL A 134 -2.51 -7.17 -11.53
N ALA A 135 -1.41 -6.42 -11.42
CA ALA A 135 -0.26 -6.77 -10.60
C ALA A 135 -0.63 -6.93 -9.12
N ASN A 136 -1.55 -6.12 -8.58
CA ASN A 136 -2.09 -6.33 -7.23
C ASN A 136 -2.66 -7.74 -7.07
N THR A 137 -3.45 -8.19 -8.04
CA THR A 137 -4.07 -9.52 -8.01
C THR A 137 -3.03 -10.64 -8.12
N ILE A 138 -1.95 -10.43 -8.89
CA ILE A 138 -0.85 -11.39 -9.03
C ILE A 138 -0.02 -11.44 -7.73
N ILE A 139 0.39 -10.30 -7.19
CA ILE A 139 1.19 -10.21 -5.96
C ILE A 139 0.43 -10.82 -4.78
N ASP A 140 -0.87 -10.59 -4.66
CA ASP A 140 -1.69 -11.20 -3.61
C ASP A 140 -1.72 -12.73 -3.70
N LYS A 141 -1.80 -13.28 -4.91
CA LYS A 141 -1.88 -14.73 -5.11
C LYS A 141 -0.54 -15.42 -4.86
N PHE A 142 0.56 -14.76 -5.20
CA PHE A 142 1.91 -15.35 -5.14
C PHE A 142 2.68 -15.02 -3.86
N VAL A 143 2.51 -13.83 -3.29
CA VAL A 143 3.38 -13.31 -2.21
C VAL A 143 2.76 -13.53 -0.84
N ILE A 144 1.50 -13.13 -0.61
CA ILE A 144 0.83 -13.29 0.70
C ILE A 144 -0.66 -13.63 0.54
N PRO A 145 -1.05 -14.92 0.58
CA PRO A 145 -2.46 -15.31 0.52
C PRO A 145 -3.17 -14.97 1.84
N LEU A 146 -3.88 -13.84 1.86
CA LEU A 146 -4.71 -13.42 3.00
C LEU A 146 -6.03 -14.21 3.03
N LYS A 147 -6.43 -14.67 4.21
CA LYS A 147 -7.62 -15.54 4.40
C LYS A 147 -8.74 -14.91 5.24
N LEU A 148 -8.46 -13.82 5.95
CA LEU A 148 -9.39 -13.24 6.92
C LEU A 148 -10.27 -12.08 6.41
N PRO A 149 -9.78 -11.11 5.60
CA PRO A 149 -10.60 -9.96 5.20
C PRO A 149 -11.66 -10.35 4.16
N SER A 150 -12.86 -9.75 4.27
CA SER A 150 -13.90 -9.90 3.26
C SER A 150 -13.49 -9.26 1.92
N LYS A 151 -14.15 -9.66 0.82
CA LYS A 151 -13.87 -9.09 -0.52
C LYS A 151 -14.06 -7.57 -0.55
N GLU A 152 -15.06 -7.05 0.15
CA GLU A 152 -15.35 -5.62 0.25
C GLU A 152 -14.31 -4.84 1.07
N GLN A 153 -13.88 -5.39 2.21
CA GLN A 153 -12.80 -4.81 3.02
C GLN A 153 -11.51 -4.76 2.21
N LYS A 154 -11.21 -5.82 1.46
CA LYS A 154 -10.06 -5.88 0.56
C LYS A 154 -10.12 -4.79 -0.51
N ALA A 155 -11.27 -4.61 -1.15
CA ALA A 155 -11.46 -3.55 -2.15
C ALA A 155 -11.30 -2.14 -1.54
N SER A 156 -11.88 -1.91 -0.37
CA SER A 156 -11.77 -0.64 0.38
C SER A 156 -10.32 -0.32 0.78
N ILE A 157 -9.58 -1.33 1.25
CA ILE A 157 -8.17 -1.16 1.61
C ILE A 157 -7.28 -0.95 0.38
N ARG A 158 -7.57 -1.62 -0.74
CA ARG A 158 -6.84 -1.37 -1.99
C ARG A 158 -7.03 0.06 -2.47
N MET A 159 -8.24 0.59 -2.34
CA MET A 159 -8.54 2.02 -2.56
C MET A 159 -7.72 2.91 -1.63
N LEU A 160 -7.70 2.60 -0.33
CA LEU A 160 -6.89 3.30 0.65
C LEU A 160 -5.39 3.30 0.27
N GLY A 161 -4.88 2.20 -0.29
CA GLY A 161 -3.52 2.09 -0.82
C GLY A 161 -3.24 3.03 -2.01
N MET A 162 -4.23 3.27 -2.88
CA MET A 162 -4.10 4.26 -3.97
C MET A 162 -4.02 5.69 -3.41
N PHE A 163 -4.91 6.04 -2.45
CA PHE A 163 -4.86 7.32 -1.75
C PHE A 163 -3.54 7.55 -1.04
N TYR A 164 -3.02 6.51 -0.39
CA TYR A 164 -1.73 6.53 0.27
C TYR A 164 -0.60 6.92 -0.70
N VAL A 165 -0.55 6.35 -1.92
CA VAL A 165 0.47 6.73 -2.91
C VAL A 165 0.28 8.17 -3.40
N ILE A 166 -0.96 8.61 -3.60
CA ILE A 166 -1.25 10.00 -3.99
C ILE A 166 -0.71 10.97 -2.93
N ILE A 167 -0.87 10.68 -1.64
CA ILE A 167 -0.35 11.52 -0.55
C ILE A 167 1.18 11.57 -0.58
N ILE A 168 1.86 10.44 -0.83
CA ILE A 168 3.33 10.43 -0.98
C ILE A 168 3.78 11.28 -2.17
N LEU A 169 3.11 11.15 -3.32
CA LEU A 169 3.44 11.94 -4.51
C LEU A 169 3.19 13.44 -4.27
N LEU A 170 2.09 13.79 -3.62
CA LEU A 170 1.79 15.17 -3.20
C LEU A 170 2.87 15.72 -2.29
N PHE A 171 3.30 14.93 -1.30
CA PHE A 171 4.35 15.33 -0.37
C PHE A 171 5.68 15.58 -1.10
N ILE A 172 6.12 14.63 -1.94
CA ILE A 172 7.35 14.79 -2.74
C ILE A 172 7.26 16.03 -3.64
N ASN A 173 6.12 16.22 -4.30
CA ASN A 173 5.87 17.36 -5.17
C ASN A 173 5.96 18.69 -4.40
N TYR A 174 5.30 18.77 -3.24
CA TYR A 174 5.30 19.96 -2.39
C TYR A 174 6.70 20.31 -1.87
N THR A 175 7.45 19.30 -1.37
CA THR A 175 8.77 19.54 -0.76
C THR A 175 9.85 19.87 -1.80
N LYS A 176 9.73 19.40 -3.04
CA LYS A 176 10.81 19.47 -4.05
C LYS A 176 10.49 20.32 -5.27
N GLY A 177 9.26 20.81 -5.41
CA GLY A 177 8.89 21.81 -6.44
C GLY A 177 8.83 21.30 -7.88
N GLU A 178 8.81 19.97 -8.09
CA GLU A 178 8.80 19.35 -9.42
C GLU A 178 7.37 19.02 -9.91
N ALA A 179 6.45 19.99 -9.83
CA ALA A 179 5.04 19.80 -10.18
C ALA A 179 4.81 19.30 -11.61
N LYS A 180 5.74 19.59 -12.53
CA LYS A 180 5.67 19.13 -13.92
C LYS A 180 5.95 17.63 -14.09
N VAL A 181 6.65 16.99 -13.15
CA VAL A 181 7.03 15.57 -13.23
C VAL A 181 5.97 14.69 -12.57
N TYR A 182 5.52 15.07 -11.38
CA TYR A 182 4.58 14.25 -10.59
C TYR A 182 3.11 14.59 -10.86
N GLY A 183 2.82 15.81 -11.33
CA GLY A 183 1.46 16.30 -11.59
C GLY A 183 0.63 15.43 -12.53
N PRO A 184 1.14 15.04 -13.72
CA PRO A 184 0.42 14.14 -14.62
C PRO A 184 0.07 12.82 -13.94
N VAL A 185 1.05 12.12 -13.35
CA VAL A 185 0.83 10.83 -12.67
C VAL A 185 -0.25 10.95 -11.58
N MET A 186 -0.18 11.99 -10.76
CA MET A 186 -1.16 12.25 -9.71
C MET A 186 -2.56 12.50 -10.27
N MET A 187 -2.69 13.36 -11.29
CA MET A 187 -3.97 13.68 -11.91
C MET A 187 -4.59 12.44 -12.56
N TYR A 188 -3.80 11.62 -13.26
CA TYR A 188 -4.29 10.36 -13.84
C TYR A 188 -4.74 9.36 -12.78
N TYR A 189 -4.00 9.18 -11.68
CA TYR A 189 -4.44 8.32 -10.58
C TYR A 189 -5.71 8.85 -9.91
N LEU A 190 -5.80 10.16 -9.67
CA LEU A 190 -6.98 10.77 -9.07
C LEU A 190 -8.20 10.67 -10.01
N SER A 191 -8.03 10.98 -11.30
CA SER A 191 -9.08 10.86 -12.31
C SER A 191 -9.52 9.42 -12.54
N LEU A 192 -8.62 8.42 -12.47
CA LEU A 192 -9.00 7.01 -12.58
C LEU A 192 -9.67 6.47 -11.33
N MET A 193 -9.24 6.93 -10.15
CA MET A 193 -9.89 6.61 -8.90
C MET A 193 -11.31 7.19 -8.88
N VAL A 194 -11.46 8.50 -9.17
CA VAL A 194 -12.76 9.14 -9.31
C VAL A 194 -13.56 8.50 -10.45
N GLY A 195 -12.93 8.21 -11.59
CA GLY A 195 -13.59 7.56 -12.73
C GLY A 195 -14.14 6.18 -12.39
N ARG A 196 -13.38 5.36 -11.65
CA ARG A 196 -13.83 4.08 -11.14
C ARG A 196 -15.03 4.23 -10.21
N PHE A 197 -15.02 5.20 -9.30
CA PHE A 197 -16.13 5.40 -8.35
C PHE A 197 -17.36 6.08 -8.93
N VAL A 198 -17.18 6.95 -9.91
CA VAL A 198 -18.28 7.69 -10.54
C VAL A 198 -18.92 6.87 -11.66
N TYR A 199 -18.16 6.01 -12.36
CA TYR A 199 -18.65 5.27 -13.54
C TYR A 199 -18.83 3.76 -13.34
N PHE A 200 -18.13 3.10 -12.42
CA PHE A 200 -18.08 1.62 -12.36
C PHE A 200 -18.49 1.00 -11.02
N ASP A 201 -18.15 1.61 -9.89
CA ASP A 201 -18.31 1.03 -8.55
C ASP A 201 -19.55 1.65 -7.84
N ALA A 202 -20.73 1.32 -8.36
CA ALA A 202 -22.04 1.50 -7.72
C ALA A 202 -22.44 2.95 -7.36
N SER A 203 -23.62 3.15 -6.78
CA SER A 203 -24.24 4.47 -6.58
C SER A 203 -23.29 5.43 -5.83
N PHE A 204 -23.43 6.75 -5.98
CA PHE A 204 -22.68 7.74 -5.16
C PHE A 204 -22.76 7.44 -3.65
N MET A 205 -23.84 6.77 -3.21
CA MET A 205 -24.00 6.21 -1.86
C MET A 205 -22.95 5.14 -1.50
N ASP A 206 -22.67 4.20 -2.41
CA ASP A 206 -21.70 3.12 -2.21
C ASP A 206 -20.26 3.67 -2.20
N PHE A 207 -20.00 4.69 -3.02
CA PHE A 207 -18.75 5.46 -2.93
C PHE A 207 -18.58 6.15 -1.56
N LEU A 208 -19.61 6.84 -1.06
CA LEU A 208 -19.55 7.48 0.26
C LEU A 208 -19.39 6.45 1.38
N HIS A 209 -20.02 5.29 1.26
CA HIS A 209 -19.87 4.21 2.22
C HIS A 209 -18.45 3.62 2.20
N ALA A 210 -17.89 3.40 1.01
CA ALA A 210 -16.51 2.95 0.84
C ALA A 210 -15.50 4.00 1.32
N LEU A 211 -15.74 5.30 1.09
CA LEU A 211 -14.93 6.40 1.61
C LEU A 211 -15.00 6.49 3.13
N LYS A 212 -16.20 6.34 3.72
CA LYS A 212 -16.39 6.31 5.18
C LYS A 212 -15.67 5.11 5.81
N SER A 213 -15.74 3.95 5.17
CA SER A 213 -15.00 2.74 5.56
C SER A 213 -13.48 2.94 5.43
N ALA A 214 -13.01 3.57 4.35
CA ALA A 214 -11.61 3.95 4.18
C ALA A 214 -11.13 4.94 5.27
N ILE A 215 -11.97 5.91 5.66
CA ILE A 215 -11.71 6.84 6.78
C ILE A 215 -11.70 6.09 8.12
N TYR A 216 -12.55 5.08 8.32
CA TYR A 216 -12.50 4.23 9.51
C TYR A 216 -11.16 3.49 9.61
N HIS A 217 -10.61 3.04 8.48
CA HIS A 217 -9.28 2.44 8.38
C HIS A 217 -8.12 3.46 8.27
N SER A 218 -8.40 4.77 8.39
CA SER A 218 -7.37 5.83 8.32
C SER A 218 -6.22 5.70 9.33
N PRO A 219 -6.37 5.12 10.55
CA PRO A 219 -5.21 4.87 11.41
C PRO A 219 -4.17 3.96 10.74
N LEU A 220 -4.60 2.98 9.94
CA LEU A 220 -3.69 2.13 9.17
C LEU A 220 -2.96 2.93 8.09
N LEU A 221 -3.65 3.84 7.41
CA LEU A 221 -3.04 4.74 6.42
C LEU A 221 -1.99 5.65 7.07
N ILE A 222 -2.30 6.25 8.23
CA ILE A 222 -1.35 7.10 8.97
C ILE A 222 -0.13 6.28 9.39
N LEU A 223 -0.33 5.07 9.92
CA LEU A 223 0.77 4.17 10.27
C LEU A 223 1.62 3.83 9.04
N GLY A 224 0.99 3.51 7.90
CA GLY A 224 1.69 3.27 6.65
C GLY A 224 2.56 4.46 6.24
N LEU A 225 1.98 5.67 6.23
CA LEU A 225 2.65 6.90 5.78
C LEU A 225 3.81 7.27 6.70
N LEU A 226 3.61 7.16 8.03
CA LEU A 226 4.68 7.42 9.00
C LEU A 226 5.81 6.43 8.80
N THR A 227 5.50 5.14 8.64
CA THR A 227 6.53 4.10 8.51
C THR A 227 7.34 4.26 7.24
N SER A 228 6.67 4.36 6.10
CA SER A 228 7.35 4.50 4.81
C SER A 228 8.02 5.85 4.67
N GLY A 229 7.40 6.92 5.18
CA GLY A 229 7.94 8.28 5.17
C GLY A 229 9.19 8.40 6.04
N SER A 230 9.14 7.90 7.29
CA SER A 230 10.29 7.88 8.18
C SER A 230 11.43 7.02 7.63
N LEU A 231 11.15 5.82 7.11
CA LEU A 231 12.18 4.97 6.50
C LEU A 231 12.77 5.60 5.23
N SER A 232 11.95 6.25 4.40
CA SER A 232 12.42 6.95 3.21
C SER A 232 13.34 8.11 3.60
N LEU A 233 12.94 8.93 4.57
CA LEU A 233 13.72 10.06 5.08
C LEU A 233 15.04 9.60 5.69
N LEU A 234 15.04 8.52 6.48
CA LEU A 234 16.26 7.92 7.02
C LEU A 234 17.17 7.40 5.88
N GLY A 235 16.61 6.75 4.86
CA GLY A 235 17.38 6.27 3.71
C GLY A 235 18.04 7.39 2.90
N PHE A 236 17.40 8.57 2.79
CA PHE A 236 18.00 9.76 2.19
C PHE A 236 19.07 10.37 3.11
N ASN A 237 18.80 10.53 4.40
CA ASN A 237 19.76 11.11 5.36
C ASN A 237 21.04 10.27 5.49
N LEU A 238 20.93 8.93 5.40
CA LEU A 238 22.07 8.02 5.44
C LEU A 238 22.79 7.89 4.09
N GLY A 239 22.32 8.58 3.04
CA GLY A 239 22.92 8.55 1.69
C GLY A 239 22.73 7.23 0.94
N TYR A 240 21.83 6.35 1.40
CA TYR A 240 21.52 5.08 0.73
C TYR A 240 20.70 5.34 -0.55
N PHE A 241 19.80 6.33 -0.50
CA PHE A 241 19.04 6.77 -1.65
C PHE A 241 19.68 7.99 -2.30
N LEU A 242 19.83 7.94 -3.63
CA LEU A 242 20.37 9.05 -4.42
C LEU A 242 19.27 10.08 -4.67
N GLU A 243 19.43 11.29 -4.15
CA GLU A 243 18.54 12.43 -4.46
C GLU A 243 18.48 12.73 -5.97
N ARG A 244 19.55 12.40 -6.71
CA ARG A 244 19.66 12.58 -8.16
C ARG A 244 18.78 11.63 -8.98
N ASN A 245 18.28 10.54 -8.40
CA ASN A 245 17.48 9.53 -9.11
C ASN A 245 15.97 9.73 -8.97
N TYR A 246 15.52 10.94 -8.65
CA TYR A 246 14.17 11.28 -8.21
C TYR A 246 13.80 10.64 -6.87
N TYR A 247 13.27 11.45 -5.96
CA TYR A 247 12.86 11.04 -4.62
C TYR A 247 11.84 9.88 -4.63
N ILE A 248 11.06 9.76 -5.71
CA ILE A 248 10.13 8.64 -5.90
C ILE A 248 10.84 7.28 -5.98
N LEU A 249 12.03 7.20 -6.59
CA LEU A 249 12.74 5.92 -6.70
C LEU A 249 13.23 5.45 -5.33
N GLY A 250 13.73 6.36 -4.49
CA GLY A 250 14.09 6.05 -3.10
C GLY A 250 12.88 5.63 -2.27
N SER A 251 11.74 6.28 -2.47
CA SER A 251 10.50 5.86 -1.82
C SER A 251 10.04 4.47 -2.30
N PHE A 252 10.14 4.18 -3.60
CA PHE A 252 9.83 2.86 -4.15
C PHE A 252 10.75 1.76 -3.60
N TYR A 253 12.07 2.02 -3.49
CA TYR A 253 12.99 1.09 -2.85
C TYR A 253 12.58 0.79 -1.41
N THR A 254 12.18 1.81 -0.65
CA THR A 254 11.66 1.63 0.72
C THR A 254 10.46 0.68 0.75
N HIS A 255 9.53 0.81 -0.19
CA HIS A 255 8.38 -0.08 -0.30
C HIS A 255 8.79 -1.53 -0.63
N LEU A 256 9.80 -1.74 -1.49
CA LEU A 256 10.33 -3.08 -1.75
C LEU A 256 10.92 -3.72 -0.49
N PHE A 257 11.69 -2.96 0.30
CA PHE A 257 12.21 -3.47 1.58
C PHE A 257 11.07 -3.81 2.55
N ILE A 258 10.05 -2.96 2.65
CA ILE A 258 8.87 -3.25 3.47
C ILE A 258 8.17 -4.53 2.98
N LEU A 259 7.98 -4.69 1.67
CA LEU A 259 7.36 -5.88 1.09
C LEU A 259 8.14 -7.16 1.43
N VAL A 260 9.47 -7.13 1.31
CA VAL A 260 10.35 -8.26 1.67
C VAL A 260 10.23 -8.59 3.16
N VAL A 261 10.27 -7.59 4.03
CA VAL A 261 10.13 -7.78 5.47
C VAL A 261 8.75 -8.34 5.81
N LEU A 262 7.67 -7.81 5.22
CA LEU A 262 6.31 -8.32 5.41
C LEU A 262 6.18 -9.77 4.95
N PHE A 263 6.78 -10.13 3.82
CA PHE A 263 6.80 -11.50 3.32
C PHE A 263 7.50 -12.45 4.29
N VAL A 264 8.70 -12.08 4.77
CA VAL A 264 9.46 -12.87 5.74
C VAL A 264 8.68 -13.01 7.06
N LEU A 265 8.10 -11.92 7.56
CA LEU A 265 7.36 -11.89 8.81
C LEU A 265 6.03 -12.65 8.74
N HIS A 266 5.37 -12.64 7.58
CA HIS A 266 4.16 -13.42 7.35
C HIS A 266 4.47 -14.93 7.28
N ASN A 267 5.46 -15.33 6.48
CA ASN A 267 5.83 -16.74 6.33
C ASN A 267 6.43 -17.35 7.60
N SER A 268 7.19 -16.57 8.38
CA SER A 268 7.71 -17.01 9.67
C SER A 268 6.66 -17.08 10.77
N LYS A 269 5.41 -16.62 10.51
CA LYS A 269 4.31 -16.49 11.48
C LYS A 269 4.68 -15.65 12.72
N LEU A 270 5.75 -14.86 12.65
CA LEU A 270 6.32 -14.15 13.79
C LEU A 270 5.41 -12.99 14.23
N LEU A 271 4.68 -12.40 13.28
CA LEU A 271 3.61 -11.42 13.54
C LEU A 271 2.47 -11.98 14.41
N TYR A 272 2.28 -13.30 14.36
CA TYR A 272 1.19 -14.00 15.01
C TYR A 272 1.59 -14.60 16.36
N LEU A 273 2.87 -14.56 16.72
CA LEU A 273 3.37 -15.07 18.00
C LEU A 273 3.05 -14.12 19.17
N PHE A 274 2.87 -12.83 18.88
CA PHE A 274 2.60 -11.79 19.89
C PHE A 274 1.22 -11.93 20.57
N VAL A 275 0.26 -12.64 19.95
CA VAL A 275 -1.05 -12.87 20.54
C VAL A 275 -1.37 -14.37 20.47
N ARG A 276 -1.47 -14.99 21.65
CA ARG A 276 -1.75 -16.43 21.77
C ARG A 276 -3.20 -16.72 21.34
N LYS A 277 -3.40 -17.71 20.46
CA LYS A 277 -4.74 -18.21 20.11
C LYS A 277 -5.46 -18.61 21.41
N PRO A 278 -6.68 -18.13 21.68
CA PRO A 278 -7.48 -18.60 22.81
C PRO A 278 -7.74 -20.11 22.68
N LYS A 279 -7.80 -20.82 23.81
CA LYS A 279 -7.90 -22.29 23.85
C LYS A 279 -9.29 -22.83 23.50
N GLU A 280 -10.32 -21.99 23.62
CA GLU A 280 -11.72 -22.32 23.33
C GLU A 280 -12.24 -21.28 22.36
N ASP A 281 -12.79 -21.73 21.23
CA ASP A 281 -13.63 -20.90 20.39
C ASP A 281 -14.92 -20.66 21.20
N PRO A 282 -15.34 -19.40 21.44
CA PRO A 282 -16.59 -19.15 22.13
C PRO A 282 -17.73 -19.84 21.38
N GLU A 283 -18.68 -20.44 22.11
CA GLU A 283 -19.89 -21.01 21.49
C GLU A 283 -20.48 -20.00 20.50
N PRO A 284 -20.85 -20.42 19.29
CA PRO A 284 -21.41 -19.52 18.30
C PRO A 284 -22.67 -18.88 18.89
N TYR A 285 -22.57 -17.59 19.20
CA TYR A 285 -23.73 -16.75 19.41
C TYR A 285 -24.30 -16.50 18.02
N TYR A 286 -25.48 -17.06 17.73
CA TYR A 286 -26.29 -16.65 16.59
C TYR A 286 -26.60 -15.15 16.80
N ASP A 287 -25.87 -14.28 16.11
CA ASP A 287 -26.27 -12.89 15.98
C ASP A 287 -27.52 -12.90 15.11
N GLU A 288 -28.66 -12.50 15.67
CA GLU A 288 -29.98 -12.39 15.03
C GLU A 288 -30.01 -11.27 13.93
N TYR A 289 -28.84 -10.92 13.40
CA TYR A 289 -28.61 -9.96 12.31
C TYR A 289 -27.79 -10.56 11.14
N ASP A 290 -27.36 -11.83 11.21
CA ASP A 290 -26.73 -12.56 10.09
C ASP A 290 -27.75 -13.44 9.33
N GLU A 291 -29.00 -12.98 9.21
CA GLU A 291 -30.05 -13.67 8.45
C GLU A 291 -30.12 -13.17 7.00
N TYR A 292 -29.00 -13.09 6.27
CA TYR A 292 -28.97 -13.02 4.79
C TYR A 292 -27.61 -13.50 4.30
N ASP A 293 -27.49 -14.81 4.11
CA ASP A 293 -26.77 -15.48 2.99
C ASP A 293 -26.67 -16.99 3.29
N GLU A 294 -27.80 -17.59 3.70
CA GLU A 294 -27.96 -19.05 3.72
C GLU A 294 -28.76 -19.46 2.47
N TYR A 295 -28.15 -20.34 1.67
CA TYR A 295 -28.70 -21.12 0.56
C TYR A 295 -29.07 -20.38 -0.74
N ASP A 296 -28.23 -20.58 -1.76
CA ASP A 296 -28.70 -21.01 -3.09
C ASP A 296 -27.64 -22.01 -3.62
N GLU A 297 -27.82 -23.30 -3.35
CA GLU A 297 -28.51 -24.27 -4.22
C GLU A 297 -27.50 -25.04 -5.09
N TYR A 298 -27.01 -26.16 -4.54
CA TYR A 298 -26.70 -27.31 -5.37
C TYR A 298 -28.04 -27.83 -5.90
N ASP A 299 -28.34 -27.58 -7.17
CA ASP A 299 -29.06 -28.51 -8.05
C ASP A 299 -29.28 -27.90 -9.46
N LYS A 300 -28.36 -28.23 -10.39
CA LYS A 300 -28.61 -28.74 -11.75
C LYS A 300 -27.35 -28.75 -12.62
#